data_AF-A0A447JP77-F1
#
_entry.id   AF-A0A447JP77-F1
#
_cell.length_a   1.000
_cell.length_b   1.000
_cell.length_c   1.000
_cell.angle_alpha   90.00
_cell.angle_beta   90.00
_cell.angle_gamma   90.00
#
_symmetry.space_group_name_H-M   'P 1'
#
loop_
_entity.id
_entity.type
_entity.pdbx_description
1 polymer ?
#
loop_
_entity_poly.entity_id
_entity_poly.type
_entity_poly.pdbx_seq_one_letter_code
_entity_poly.pdbx_strand_id
1 'polypeptide(L)' 'MIVGNIEYLEAWLPTALRQVIEHVNAHVTATTAPGKYDIDGDRLFYMISEKYDGAGRIAQRRVSRPLS' A
#
# COMPACT_ATOMS: atom_id res chain seq x y z
N MET A 1 -3.72 0.58 -13.90
CA MET A 1 -2.52 0.35 -13.05
C MET A 1 -1.71 1.63 -13.08
N ILE A 2 -1.38 2.19 -11.92
CA ILE A 2 -0.54 3.40 -11.77
C ILE A 2 0.78 2.93 -11.17
N VAL A 3 1.90 3.41 -11.71
CA VAL A 3 3.26 3.13 -11.23
C VAL A 3 4.03 4.44 -11.21
N GLY A 4 4.78 4.70 -10.15
CA GLY A 4 5.55 5.93 -9.97
C GLY A 4 6.44 5.86 -8.72
N ASN A 5 7.19 6.92 -8.47
CA ASN A 5 8.04 7.06 -7.29
C ASN A 5 7.29 7.86 -6.20
N ILE A 6 7.21 7.31 -5.00
CA ILE A 6 6.53 7.96 -3.86
C ILE A 6 7.25 9.22 -3.35
N GLU A 7 8.54 9.36 -3.67
CA GLU A 7 9.34 10.56 -3.34
C GLU A 7 9.19 11.69 -4.38
N TYR A 8 8.68 11.37 -5.58
CA TYR A 8 8.55 12.33 -6.69
C TYR A 8 7.15 12.20 -7.33
N LEU A 9 6.17 12.87 -6.73
CA LEU A 9 4.78 12.80 -7.15
C LEU A 9 4.52 13.65 -8.40
N GLU A 10 4.02 13.01 -9.45
CA GLU A 10 3.75 13.69 -10.73
C GLU A 10 2.50 14.56 -10.68
N ALA A 11 2.48 15.64 -11.47
CA ALA A 11 1.41 16.64 -11.47
C ALA A 11 0.04 16.06 -11.85
N TRP A 12 0.02 15.03 -12.71
CA TRP A 12 -1.21 14.36 -13.18
C TRP A 12 -1.83 13.41 -12.15
N LEU A 13 -1.15 13.12 -11.04
CA LEU A 13 -1.66 12.21 -10.01
C LEU A 13 -2.92 12.80 -9.34
N PRO A 14 -4.03 12.05 -9.24
CA PRO A 14 -5.22 12.50 -8.54
C PRO A 14 -4.92 13.00 -7.13
N THR A 15 -5.51 14.13 -6.75
CA THR A 15 -5.25 14.80 -5.46
C THR A 15 -5.42 13.87 -4.26
N ALA A 16 -6.47 13.04 -4.27
CA ALA A 16 -6.70 12.08 -3.19
C ALA A 16 -5.56 11.07 -3.03
N LEU A 17 -4.96 10.59 -4.14
CA LEU A 17 -3.81 9.69 -4.06
C LEU A 17 -2.56 10.41 -3.57
N ARG A 18 -2.34 11.65 -4.01
CA ARG A 18 -1.23 12.48 -3.54
C ARG A 18 -1.28 12.66 -2.02
N GLN A 19 -2.44 13.06 -1.51
CA GLN A 19 -2.68 13.26 -0.07
C GLN A 19 -2.43 11.99 0.75
N VAL A 20 -2.85 10.83 0.24
CA VAL A 20 -2.66 9.55 0.92
C VAL A 20 -1.17 9.15 0.93
N ILE A 21 -0.45 9.36 -0.17
CA ILE A 21 0.98 9.07 -0.22
C ILE A 21 1.75 9.99 0.74
N GLU A 22 1.43 11.29 0.74
CA GLU A 22 2.01 12.26 1.68
C GLU A 22 1.72 11.88 3.13
N HIS A 23 0.49 11.45 3.44
CA HIS A 23 0.13 10.96 4.77
C HIS A 23 0.97 9.74 5.17
N VAL A 24 1.08 8.73 4.28
CA VAL A 24 1.87 7.53 4.55
C VAL A 24 3.34 7.88 4.78
N ASN A 25 3.95 8.71 3.93
CA ASN A 25 5.35 9.13 4.07
C ASN A 25 5.62 9.89 5.37
N ALA A 26 4.65 10.66 5.88
CA ALA A 26 4.80 11.39 7.13
C ALA A 26 4.71 10.49 8.38
N HIS A 27 4.07 9.32 8.29
CA HIS A 27 3.80 8.45 9.45
C HIS A 27 4.61 7.15 9.44
N VAL A 28 5.06 6.70 8.27
CA VAL A 28 5.86 5.48 8.13
C VAL A 28 7.34 5.82 8.26
N THR A 29 7.97 5.21 9.24
CA THR A 29 9.41 5.34 9.53
C THR A 29 10.04 3.96 9.58
N ALA A 30 11.37 3.90 9.65
CA ALA A 30 12.10 2.63 9.80
C ALA A 30 11.76 1.86 11.08
N THR A 31 11.17 2.52 12.09
CA THR A 31 10.80 1.90 13.37
C THR A 31 9.29 1.68 13.51
N THR A 32 8.49 2.02 12.49
CA THR A 32 7.05 1.78 12.53
C THR A 32 6.79 0.28 12.49
N ALA A 33 6.06 -0.23 13.49
CA ALA A 33 5.77 -1.65 13.61
C ALA A 33 4.91 -2.18 12.45
N PRO A 34 4.96 -3.49 12.16
CA PRO A 34 4.01 -4.10 11.25
C PRO A 34 2.59 -4.04 11.81
N GLY A 35 1.61 -3.77 10.96
CA GLY A 35 0.22 -3.62 11.38
C GLY A 35 -0.66 -2.94 10.33
N LYS A 36 -1.96 -2.87 10.63
CA LYS A 36 -2.95 -2.08 9.89
C LYS A 36 -3.07 -0.70 10.55
N TYR A 37 -3.05 0.33 9.71
CA TYR A 37 -3.15 1.72 10.15
C TYR A 37 -4.27 2.40 9.36
N ASP A 38 -5.29 2.87 10.07
CA ASP A 38 -6.44 3.55 9.48
C ASP A 38 -6.10 5.02 9.18
N ILE A 39 -6.52 5.50 8.00
CA ILE A 39 -6.38 6.89 7.55
C ILE A 39 -7.74 7.61 7.67
N ASP A 40 -8.83 6.95 7.31
CA ASP A 40 -10.20 7.48 7.34
C ASP A 40 -11.16 6.41 7.89
N GLY A 41 -11.04 6.14 9.20
CA GLY A 41 -11.83 5.13 9.90
C GLY A 41 -11.85 3.79 9.15
N ASP A 42 -13.04 3.31 8.80
CA ASP A 42 -13.23 2.04 8.10
C ASP A 42 -13.06 2.13 6.57
N ARG A 43 -12.88 3.34 6.02
CA ARG A 43 -12.91 3.59 4.57
C ARG A 43 -11.53 3.48 3.91
N LEU A 44 -10.47 3.86 4.62
CA LEU A 44 -9.12 3.89 4.06
C LEU A 44 -8.09 3.51 5.11
N PHE A 45 -7.16 2.63 4.74
CA PHE A 45 -6.08 2.17 5.60
C PHE A 45 -4.84 1.82 4.78
N TYR A 46 -3.68 1.77 5.43
CA TYR A 46 -2.45 1.15 4.90
C TYR A 46 -1.99 0.01 5.82
N MET A 47 -1.17 -0.88 5.29
CA MET A 47 -0.65 -2.01 6.04
C MET A 47 0.87 -2.11 5.86
N ILE A 48 1.57 -2.21 6.99
CA ILE A 48 2.99 -2.53 7.02
C ILE A 48 3.10 -4.00 7.34
N SER A 49 3.78 -4.75 6.48
CA SER A 49 4.10 -6.15 6.70
C SER A 49 5.60 -6.35 6.61
N GLU A 50 6.16 -7.14 7.51
CA GLU A 50 7.50 -7.66 7.33
C GLU A 50 7.55 -8.51 6.07
N LYS A 51 8.66 -8.41 5.33
CA LYS A 51 8.91 -9.35 4.25
C LYS A 51 9.21 -10.71 4.86
N TYR A 52 8.54 -11.74 4.34
CA TYR A 52 8.98 -13.12 4.50
C TYR A 52 10.32 -13.26 3.75
N ASP A 53 11.40 -13.59 4.46
CA ASP A 53 12.74 -13.81 3.92
C ASP A 53 13.01 -15.29 3.56
N GLY A 54 12.04 -16.18 3.82
CA GLY A 54 12.15 -17.60 3.50
C GLY A 54 11.82 -17.95 2.04
N ALA A 55 12.57 -18.90 1.47
CA ALA A 55 12.30 -19.57 0.19
C ALA A 55 11.04 -20.48 0.24
N GLY A 56 9.95 -19.98 0.81
CA GLY A 56 8.64 -20.64 0.85
C GLY A 56 7.87 -20.31 -0.43
N ARG A 57 7.42 -21.37 -1.12
CA ARG A 57 6.63 -21.33 -2.36
C ARG A 57 5.57 -20.22 -2.32
N ILE A 58 5.62 -19.30 -3.27
CA ILE A 58 4.45 -18.47 -3.62
C ILE A 58 3.31 -19.42 -4.00
N ALA A 59 2.39 -19.67 -3.08
CA ALA A 59 1.15 -20.37 -3.41
C ALA A 59 0.42 -19.49 -4.44
N GLN A 60 0.21 -20.02 -5.64
CA GLN A 60 -0.50 -19.34 -6.72
C GLN A 60 -1.87 -18.88 -6.21
N ARG A 61 -1.99 -17.59 -5.87
CA ARG A 61 -3.26 -17.00 -5.49
C ARG A 61 -4.04 -16.77 -6.77
N ARG A 62 -5.03 -17.63 -7.03
CA ARG A 62 -5.89 -17.51 -8.22
C ARG A 62 -6.70 -16.23 -8.12
N VAL A 63 -6.70 -15.44 -9.19
CA VAL A 63 -7.71 -14.41 -9.39
C VAL A 63 -8.98 -15.15 -9.80
N SER A 64 -9.93 -15.30 -8.88
CA SER A 64 -11.25 -15.86 -9.19
C SER A 64 -11.96 -14.88 -10.13
N ARG A 65 -11.97 -15.17 -11.43
CA ARG A 65 -12.88 -14.49 -12.36
C ARG A 65 -14.30 -14.92 -12.01
N PRO A 66 -15.26 -14.00 -11.78
CA PRO A 66 -16.65 -14.39 -11.74
C PRO A 66 -17.02 -14.90 -13.15
N LEU A 67 -17.51 -16.14 -13.23
CA LEU A 67 -18.13 -16.66 -14.44
C LEU A 67 -19.46 -15.91 -14.60
N SER A 68 -19.56 -15.23 -15.75
CA SER A 68 -20.76 -14.57 -16.26
C SER A 68 -21.88 -15.57 -16.54
#